data_AF-S9QBX6-F1
#
_entry.id   AF-S9QBX6-F1
#
_cell.length_a   1.000
_cell.length_b   1.000
_cell.length_c   1.000
_cell.angle_alpha   90.00
_cell.angle_beta   90.00
_cell.angle_gamma   90.00
#
_symmetry.space_group_name_H-M   'P 1'
#
loop_
_entity.id
_entity.type
_entity.pdbx_description
1 polymer ?
#
loop_
_entity_poly.entity_id
_entity_poly.type
_entity_poly.pdbx_seq_one_letter_code
_entity_poly.pdbx_strand_id
1 'polypeptide(L)'
;MINSDPQQTLKTQRLAGPAVPLAMLAVGLLVLVGIASAALFDNVATPLAVFLVISVFALRGVLLNYPHDTLGFCNVVTLIRAAMISVLCAAIIEPASESWWVFLIALAAFALDGLDGWLARRSGLSSAFGARFDMEIDALLGAVLALILLAGGRVGPEILILGFARYAFVAASILLPKLRRTLPENFRRKAICVIQIAALIVLLCPLTPPWLMYPVLLGASLLLLWSFAADTWFLLRRAE
;
A
#
# COMPACT_ATOMS: atom_id res chain seq x y z
N MET A 1 -22.65 -23.36 35.20
CA MET A 1 -23.39 -22.80 34.05
C MET A 1 -22.93 -21.36 33.87
N ILE A 2 -22.11 -21.10 32.84
CA ILE A 2 -21.55 -19.77 32.58
C ILE A 2 -22.68 -18.94 31.95
N ASN A 3 -23.17 -17.95 32.68
CA ASN A 3 -24.22 -17.05 32.23
C ASN A 3 -23.60 -16.06 31.22
N SER A 4 -23.47 -16.49 29.96
CA SER A 4 -22.97 -15.64 28.86
C SER A 4 -24.02 -14.59 28.53
N ASP A 5 -23.71 -13.34 28.86
CA ASP A 5 -24.57 -12.18 28.61
C ASP A 5 -24.94 -12.09 27.11
N PRO A 6 -26.23 -12.15 26.73
CA PRO A 6 -26.68 -12.15 25.33
C PRO A 6 -26.10 -11.00 24.50
N GLN A 7 -25.83 -9.84 25.12
CA GLN A 7 -25.21 -8.70 24.45
C GLN A 7 -23.73 -8.90 24.15
N GLN A 8 -22.98 -9.61 25.01
CA GLN A 8 -21.61 -10.02 24.71
C GLN A 8 -21.58 -11.03 23.57
N THR A 9 -22.51 -11.98 23.54
CA THR A 9 -22.59 -13.01 22.49
C THR A 9 -22.86 -12.39 21.11
N LEU A 10 -23.78 -11.42 21.02
CA LEU A 10 -24.09 -10.69 19.79
C LEU A 10 -22.93 -9.80 19.31
N LYS A 11 -22.21 -9.14 20.24
CA LYS A 11 -21.04 -8.32 19.90
C LYS A 11 -19.86 -9.16 19.41
N THR A 12 -19.65 -10.33 20.01
CA THR A 12 -18.60 -11.29 19.61
C THR A 12 -18.92 -11.92 18.24
N GLN A 13 -20.19 -12.23 17.97
CA GLN A 13 -20.63 -12.72 16.65
C GLN A 13 -20.47 -11.68 15.53
N ARG A 14 -20.82 -10.40 15.78
CA ARG A 14 -20.64 -9.32 14.79
C ARG A 14 -19.16 -9.04 14.47
N LEU A 15 -18.28 -9.09 15.47
CA LEU A 15 -16.83 -8.90 15.26
C LEU A 15 -16.16 -10.12 14.61
N ALA A 16 -16.65 -11.34 14.86
CA ALA A 16 -16.13 -12.55 14.24
C ALA A 16 -16.49 -12.66 12.74
N GLY A 17 -17.61 -12.08 12.30
CA GLY A 17 -18.12 -12.16 10.93
C GLY A 17 -17.10 -11.83 9.84
N PRO A 18 -16.53 -10.61 9.79
CA PRO A 18 -15.55 -10.21 8.80
C PRO A 18 -14.10 -10.59 9.15
N ALA A 19 -13.80 -10.80 10.44
CA ALA A 19 -12.44 -11.09 10.91
C ALA A 19 -11.99 -12.53 10.58
N VAL A 20 -12.88 -13.52 10.71
CA VAL A 20 -12.60 -14.92 10.36
C VAL A 20 -12.24 -15.10 8.88
N PRO A 21 -13.03 -14.62 7.90
CA PRO A 21 -12.68 -14.78 6.48
C PRO A 21 -11.39 -14.03 6.13
N LEU A 22 -11.15 -12.86 6.75
CA LEU A 22 -9.88 -12.15 6.58
C LEU A 22 -8.69 -12.97 7.11
N ALA A 23 -8.81 -13.56 8.30
CA ALA A 23 -7.76 -14.39 8.89
C ALA A 23 -7.50 -15.66 8.06
N MET A 24 -8.55 -16.33 7.58
CA MET A 24 -8.42 -17.49 6.70
C MET A 24 -7.72 -17.12 5.39
N LEU A 25 -8.10 -16.00 4.77
CA LEU A 25 -7.44 -15.48 3.58
C LEU A 25 -5.98 -15.13 3.87
N ALA A 26 -5.69 -14.48 4.99
CA ALA A 26 -4.32 -14.14 5.41
C ALA A 26 -3.47 -15.40 5.60
N VAL A 27 -3.98 -16.45 6.22
CA VAL A 27 -3.25 -17.72 6.36
C VAL A 27 -2.96 -18.35 5.00
N GLY A 28 -3.95 -18.39 4.10
CA GLY A 28 -3.75 -18.89 2.74
C GLY A 28 -2.71 -18.09 1.95
N LEU A 29 -2.78 -16.76 2.03
CA LEU A 29 -1.81 -15.87 1.38
C LEU A 29 -0.42 -15.98 2.01
N LEU A 30 -0.30 -16.22 3.32
CA LEU A 30 0.99 -16.41 3.98
C LEU A 30 1.73 -17.62 3.42
N VAL A 31 1.00 -18.72 3.16
CA VAL A 31 1.56 -19.91 2.50
C VAL A 31 1.99 -19.56 1.06
N LEU A 32 1.17 -18.85 0.31
CA LEU A 32 1.50 -18.43 -1.07
C LEU A 32 2.71 -17.49 -1.11
N VAL A 33 2.82 -16.55 -0.16
CA VAL A 33 4.01 -15.70 0.00
C VAL A 33 5.24 -16.55 0.26
N GLY A 34 5.16 -17.54 1.15
CA GLY A 34 6.26 -18.46 1.42
C GLY A 34 6.71 -19.24 0.19
N ILE A 35 5.75 -19.83 -0.55
CA ILE A 35 6.03 -20.58 -1.79
C ILE A 35 6.63 -19.68 -2.86
N ALA A 36 6.01 -18.52 -3.13
CA ALA A 36 6.48 -17.59 -4.15
C ALA A 36 7.87 -17.03 -3.80
N SER A 37 8.11 -16.71 -2.52
CA SER A 37 9.42 -16.22 -2.08
C SER A 37 10.47 -17.31 -2.24
N ALA A 38 10.21 -18.55 -1.82
CA ALA A 38 11.15 -19.66 -1.97
C ALA A 38 11.43 -20.04 -3.44
N ALA A 39 10.49 -19.76 -4.34
CA ALA A 39 10.65 -20.03 -5.77
C ALA A 39 11.40 -18.91 -6.52
N LEU A 40 11.35 -17.67 -6.03
CA LEU A 40 11.84 -16.48 -6.73
C LEU A 40 13.06 -15.83 -6.07
N PHE A 41 13.33 -16.13 -4.79
CA PHE A 41 14.35 -15.54 -3.92
C PHE A 41 14.88 -16.58 -2.92
N ASP A 42 16.06 -16.34 -2.35
CA ASP A 42 16.62 -17.18 -1.29
C ASP A 42 16.08 -16.78 0.12
N ASN A 43 15.55 -15.56 0.26
CA ASN A 43 15.06 -15.00 1.52
C ASN A 43 13.53 -15.07 1.65
N VAL A 44 13.07 -16.15 2.27
CA VAL A 44 11.65 -16.37 2.60
C VAL A 44 11.22 -15.62 3.87
N ALA A 45 12.14 -15.37 4.79
CA ALA A 45 11.83 -14.81 6.10
C ALA A 45 11.31 -13.37 6.02
N THR A 46 11.90 -12.55 5.14
CA THR A 46 11.56 -11.13 5.04
C THR A 46 10.12 -10.92 4.50
N PRO A 47 9.72 -11.54 3.38
CA PRO A 47 8.33 -11.49 2.91
C PRO A 47 7.31 -12.00 3.93
N LEU A 48 7.59 -13.13 4.59
CA LEU A 48 6.68 -13.68 5.60
C LEU A 48 6.52 -12.74 6.79
N ALA A 49 7.61 -12.17 7.29
CA ALA A 49 7.56 -11.23 8.42
C ALA A 49 6.77 -9.96 8.06
N VAL A 50 7.03 -9.38 6.88
CA VAL A 50 6.31 -8.19 6.40
C VAL A 50 4.82 -8.49 6.26
N PHE A 51 4.47 -9.61 5.60
CA PHE A 51 3.06 -9.96 5.38
C PHE A 51 2.33 -10.27 6.69
N LEU A 52 3.00 -10.93 7.65
CA LEU A 52 2.44 -11.19 8.96
C LEU A 52 2.12 -9.89 9.70
N VAL A 53 3.05 -8.93 9.70
CA VAL A 53 2.85 -7.61 10.32
C VAL A 53 1.64 -6.90 9.70
N ILE A 54 1.56 -6.85 8.36
CA ILE A 54 0.42 -6.24 7.66
C ILE A 54 -0.90 -6.94 8.02
N SER A 55 -0.90 -8.28 8.02
CA SER A 55 -2.09 -9.08 8.33
C SER A 55 -2.57 -8.87 9.77
N VAL A 56 -1.65 -8.76 10.73
CA VAL A 56 -1.97 -8.47 12.13
C VAL A 56 -2.60 -7.07 12.25
N PHE A 57 -2.04 -6.06 11.59
CA PHE A 57 -2.63 -4.72 11.58
C PHE A 57 -4.00 -4.67 10.90
N ALA A 58 -4.16 -5.38 9.77
CA ALA A 58 -5.43 -5.47 9.07
C ALA A 58 -6.50 -6.13 9.96
N LEU A 59 -6.17 -7.27 10.59
CA LEU A 59 -7.07 -7.99 11.49
C LEU A 59 -7.45 -7.14 12.71
N ARG A 60 -6.46 -6.49 13.33
CA ARG A 60 -6.72 -5.56 14.45
C ARG A 60 -7.60 -4.40 14.02
N GLY A 61 -7.38 -3.84 12.84
CA GLY A 61 -8.21 -2.78 12.29
C GLY A 61 -9.66 -3.22 12.06
N VAL A 62 -9.85 -4.45 11.55
CA VAL A 62 -11.18 -5.02 11.36
C VAL A 62 -11.89 -5.24 12.69
N LEU A 63 -11.20 -5.84 13.67
CA LEU A 63 -11.75 -6.13 15.00
C LEU A 63 -12.13 -4.88 15.80
N LEU A 64 -11.51 -3.73 15.52
CA LEU A 64 -11.74 -2.51 16.29
C LEU A 64 -12.72 -1.53 15.62
N ASN A 65 -12.67 -1.39 14.30
CA ASN A 65 -13.26 -0.22 13.61
C ASN A 65 -14.08 -0.56 12.36
N TYR A 66 -14.29 -1.84 12.03
CA TYR A 66 -14.97 -2.21 10.79
C TYR A 66 -16.50 -2.20 10.95
N PRO A 67 -17.22 -1.41 10.13
CA PRO A 67 -18.65 -1.16 10.35
C PRO A 67 -19.57 -2.22 9.74
N HIS A 68 -19.05 -3.14 8.92
CA HIS A 68 -19.85 -4.08 8.14
C HIS A 68 -19.76 -5.50 8.68
N ASP A 69 -20.87 -6.24 8.61
CA ASP A 69 -20.95 -7.64 9.07
C ASP A 69 -20.23 -8.63 8.12
N THR A 70 -19.90 -8.18 6.90
CA THR A 70 -19.21 -8.98 5.88
C THR A 70 -17.94 -8.31 5.37
N LEU A 71 -16.94 -9.11 5.05
CA LEU A 71 -15.70 -8.62 4.48
C LEU A 71 -15.94 -8.14 3.04
N GLY A 72 -15.69 -6.86 2.79
CA GLY A 72 -15.81 -6.28 1.45
C GLY A 72 -14.74 -6.82 0.52
N PHE A 73 -15.10 -7.04 -0.75
CA PHE A 73 -14.17 -7.51 -1.80
C PHE A 73 -12.95 -6.60 -1.97
N CYS A 74 -13.09 -5.30 -1.73
CA CYS A 74 -11.94 -4.38 -1.75
C CYS A 74 -10.85 -4.81 -0.74
N ASN A 75 -11.21 -5.14 0.50
CA ASN A 75 -10.23 -5.54 1.51
C ASN A 75 -9.54 -6.87 1.15
N VAL A 76 -10.25 -7.78 0.46
CA VAL A 76 -9.69 -9.04 -0.03
C VAL A 76 -8.57 -8.75 -1.04
N VAL A 77 -8.84 -7.91 -2.03
CA VAL A 77 -7.85 -7.59 -3.05
C VAL A 77 -6.73 -6.73 -2.49
N THR A 78 -7.01 -5.75 -1.62
CA THR A 78 -5.97 -5.00 -0.90
C THR A 78 -5.05 -5.95 -0.12
N LEU A 79 -5.56 -7.03 0.49
CA LEU A 79 -4.74 -8.03 1.18
C LEU A 79 -3.91 -8.88 0.20
N ILE A 80 -4.46 -9.24 -0.96
CA ILE A 80 -3.71 -9.91 -2.04
C ILE A 80 -2.56 -9.01 -2.52
N ARG A 81 -2.83 -7.71 -2.72
CA ARG A 81 -1.81 -6.71 -3.08
C ARG A 81 -0.74 -6.62 -2.00
N ALA A 82 -1.13 -6.62 -0.72
CA ALA A 82 -0.18 -6.64 0.39
C ALA A 82 0.71 -7.89 0.39
N ALA A 83 0.18 -9.07 0.03
CA ALA A 83 0.96 -10.29 -0.12
C ALA A 83 2.00 -10.15 -1.24
N MET A 84 1.60 -9.60 -2.40
CA MET A 84 2.51 -9.33 -3.52
C MET A 84 3.62 -8.34 -3.14
N ILE A 85 3.28 -7.24 -2.48
CA ILE A 85 4.25 -6.26 -1.99
C ILE A 85 5.22 -6.89 -0.99
N SER A 86 4.72 -7.79 -0.14
CA SER A 86 5.57 -8.51 0.82
C SER A 86 6.61 -9.39 0.12
N VAL A 87 6.23 -10.08 -0.96
CA VAL A 87 7.19 -10.82 -1.82
C VAL A 87 8.22 -9.87 -2.43
N LEU A 88 7.79 -8.69 -2.92
CA LEU A 88 8.70 -7.68 -3.48
C LEU A 88 9.74 -7.18 -2.47
N CYS A 89 9.46 -7.19 -1.16
CA CYS A 89 10.44 -6.81 -0.14
C CYS A 89 11.71 -7.69 -0.16
N ALA A 90 11.63 -8.93 -0.63
CA ALA A 90 12.83 -9.77 -0.80
C ALA A 90 13.81 -9.16 -1.81
N ALA A 91 13.31 -8.50 -2.86
CA ALA A 91 14.12 -7.85 -3.89
C ALA A 91 14.89 -6.61 -3.40
N ILE A 92 14.64 -6.16 -2.17
CA ILE A 92 15.45 -5.12 -1.50
C ILE A 92 16.71 -5.75 -0.88
N ILE A 93 16.59 -6.96 -0.32
CA ILE A 93 17.67 -7.68 0.36
C ILE A 93 18.54 -8.43 -0.64
N GLU A 94 17.91 -9.00 -1.66
CA GLU A 94 18.52 -9.63 -2.82
C GLU A 94 18.23 -8.73 -4.03
N PRO A 95 19.09 -7.73 -4.32
CA PRO A 95 18.80 -6.73 -5.34
C PRO A 95 18.49 -7.38 -6.70
N ALA A 96 17.22 -7.31 -7.09
CA ALA A 96 16.69 -7.92 -8.31
C ALA A 96 15.88 -6.90 -9.12
N SER A 97 16.32 -5.64 -9.13
CA SER A 97 15.58 -4.54 -9.78
C SER A 97 15.38 -4.72 -11.29
N GLU A 98 16.23 -5.51 -11.96
CA GLU A 98 16.10 -5.81 -13.40
C GLU A 98 15.35 -7.12 -13.69
N SER A 99 14.79 -7.73 -12.66
CA SER A 99 14.08 -8.98 -12.80
C SER A 99 12.69 -8.80 -13.43
N TRP A 100 12.38 -9.65 -14.40
CA TRP A 100 11.05 -9.72 -15.00
C TRP A 100 9.96 -10.07 -13.98
N TRP A 101 10.21 -10.97 -13.03
CA TRP A 101 9.20 -11.33 -12.03
C TRP A 101 8.94 -10.18 -11.05
N VAL A 102 9.99 -9.45 -10.65
CA VAL A 102 9.84 -8.24 -9.82
C VAL A 102 8.98 -7.19 -10.52
N PHE A 103 9.25 -6.93 -11.80
CA PHE A 103 8.43 -6.03 -12.62
C PHE A 103 6.98 -6.51 -12.78
N LEU A 104 6.77 -7.79 -13.11
CA LEU A 104 5.43 -8.35 -13.32
C LEU A 104 4.57 -8.36 -12.05
N ILE A 105 5.17 -8.68 -10.90
CA ILE A 105 4.49 -8.63 -9.59
C ILE A 105 4.11 -7.18 -9.26
N ALA A 106 5.02 -6.22 -9.45
CA ALA A 106 4.74 -4.80 -9.24
C ALA A 106 3.61 -4.29 -10.14
N LEU A 107 3.65 -4.63 -11.43
CA LEU A 107 2.63 -4.27 -12.41
C LEU A 107 1.27 -4.87 -12.05
N ALA A 108 1.22 -6.14 -11.65
CA ALA A 108 -0.02 -6.79 -11.25
C ALA A 108 -0.59 -6.20 -9.94
N ALA A 109 0.27 -5.89 -8.96
CA ALA A 109 -0.17 -5.24 -7.71
C ALA A 109 -0.75 -3.84 -7.95
N PHE A 110 -0.21 -3.11 -8.93
CA PHE A 110 -0.73 -1.81 -9.37
C PHE A 110 -2.00 -1.92 -10.21
N ALA A 111 -2.11 -2.93 -11.09
CA ALA A 111 -3.32 -3.15 -11.87
C ALA A 111 -4.52 -3.52 -10.99
N LEU A 112 -4.29 -4.31 -9.93
CA LEU A 112 -5.32 -4.68 -8.95
C LEU A 112 -5.87 -3.47 -8.18
N ASP A 113 -5.04 -2.44 -7.90
CA ASP A 113 -5.50 -1.20 -7.26
C ASP A 113 -6.64 -0.52 -8.04
N GLY A 114 -6.46 -0.41 -9.35
CA GLY A 114 -7.47 0.17 -10.24
C GLY A 114 -8.77 -0.63 -10.26
N LEU A 115 -8.67 -1.96 -10.15
CA LEU A 115 -9.81 -2.86 -10.10
C LEU A 115 -10.60 -2.69 -8.78
N ASP A 116 -9.91 -2.50 -7.65
CA ASP A 116 -10.53 -2.33 -6.33
C ASP A 116 -11.33 -1.04 -6.23
N GLY A 117 -10.79 0.06 -6.77
CA GLY A 117 -11.52 1.31 -6.86
C GLY A 117 -12.79 1.19 -7.70
N TRP A 118 -12.82 0.32 -8.72
CA TRP A 118 -14.03 0.02 -9.48
C TRP A 118 -15.01 -0.89 -8.70
N LEU A 119 -14.53 -1.96 -8.06
CA LEU A 119 -15.35 -2.87 -7.24
C LEU A 119 -15.97 -2.16 -6.03
N ALA A 120 -15.23 -1.30 -5.34
CA ALA A 120 -15.71 -0.56 -4.16
C ALA A 120 -16.88 0.37 -4.52
N ARG A 121 -16.84 1.00 -5.70
CA ARG A 121 -17.94 1.85 -6.20
C ARG A 121 -19.19 1.04 -6.57
N ARG A 122 -19.02 -0.23 -6.96
CA ARG A 122 -20.12 -1.08 -7.41
C ARG A 122 -20.76 -1.92 -6.29
N SER A 123 -20.01 -2.24 -5.24
CA SER A 123 -20.44 -3.14 -4.16
C SER A 123 -21.11 -2.45 -2.97
N GLY A 124 -21.02 -1.12 -2.86
CA GLY A 124 -21.63 -0.37 -1.75
C GLY A 124 -20.99 -0.60 -0.37
N LEU A 125 -20.01 -1.51 -0.26
CA LEU A 125 -19.32 -1.89 0.97
C LEU A 125 -18.08 -1.02 1.24
N SER A 126 -18.20 0.29 1.03
CA SER A 126 -17.12 1.23 1.36
C SER A 126 -17.02 1.41 2.88
N SER A 127 -15.80 1.45 3.42
CA SER A 127 -15.56 1.71 4.85
C SER A 127 -14.36 2.61 5.05
N ALA A 128 -14.37 3.41 6.12
CA ALA A 128 -13.25 4.27 6.46
C ALA A 128 -11.97 3.46 6.79
N PHE A 129 -12.12 2.26 7.35
CA PHE A 129 -11.00 1.33 7.55
C PHE A 129 -10.41 0.90 6.21
N GLY A 130 -11.24 0.38 5.28
CA GLY A 130 -10.77 -0.11 3.99
C GLY A 130 -10.08 0.98 3.18
N ALA A 131 -10.63 2.20 3.15
CA ALA A 131 -10.00 3.33 2.47
C ALA A 131 -8.63 3.71 3.06
N ARG A 132 -8.46 3.59 4.39
CA ARG A 132 -7.16 3.81 5.04
C ARG A 132 -6.19 2.68 4.76
N PHE A 133 -6.66 1.44 4.82
CA PHE A 133 -5.84 0.26 4.57
C PHE A 133 -5.29 0.27 3.14
N ASP A 134 -6.15 0.47 2.15
CA ASP A 134 -5.80 0.59 0.73
C ASP A 134 -4.75 1.69 0.49
N MET A 135 -4.99 2.88 1.05
CA MET A 135 -4.06 4.00 0.96
C MET A 135 -2.68 3.72 1.60
N GLU A 136 -2.60 2.95 2.69
CA GLU A 136 -1.30 2.55 3.26
C GLU A 136 -0.60 1.49 2.41
N ILE A 137 -1.36 0.56 1.81
CA ILE A 137 -0.81 -0.46 0.90
C ILE A 137 -0.28 0.18 -0.40
N ASP A 138 -0.95 1.21 -0.94
CA ASP A 138 -0.45 2.00 -2.08
C ASP A 138 0.87 2.70 -1.75
N ALA A 139 0.93 3.34 -0.58
CA ALA A 139 2.12 4.03 -0.12
C ALA A 139 3.28 3.05 0.14
N LEU A 140 2.97 1.88 0.68
CA LEU A 140 3.93 0.81 0.89
C LEU A 140 4.48 0.30 -0.45
N LEU A 141 3.62 0.09 -1.46
CA LEU A 141 4.06 -0.29 -2.81
C LEU A 141 5.06 0.74 -3.35
N GLY A 142 4.72 2.04 -3.32
CA GLY A 142 5.62 3.10 -3.77
C GLY A 142 6.98 3.09 -3.04
N ALA A 143 6.97 2.91 -1.73
CA ALA A 143 8.21 2.83 -0.94
C ALA A 143 9.05 1.61 -1.25
N VAL A 144 8.44 0.42 -1.35
CA VAL A 144 9.13 -0.82 -1.69
C VAL A 144 9.75 -0.73 -3.08
N LEU A 145 9.02 -0.22 -4.09
CA LEU A 145 9.55 -0.04 -5.44
C LEU A 145 10.74 0.95 -5.46
N ALA A 146 10.65 2.06 -4.73
CA ALA A 146 11.75 3.01 -4.62
C ALA A 146 12.99 2.38 -3.94
N LEU A 147 12.79 1.56 -2.91
CA LEU A 147 13.88 0.86 -2.23
C LEU A 147 14.53 -0.22 -3.12
N ILE A 148 13.73 -0.97 -3.89
CA ILE A 148 14.25 -1.95 -4.86
C ILE A 148 15.12 -1.26 -5.91
N LEU A 149 14.64 -0.14 -6.47
CA LEU A 149 15.38 0.64 -7.46
C LEU A 149 16.67 1.23 -6.88
N LEU A 150 16.65 1.70 -5.64
CA LEU A 150 17.82 2.19 -4.92
C LEU A 150 18.84 1.06 -4.67
N ALA A 151 18.37 -0.10 -4.20
CA ALA A 151 19.22 -1.27 -3.94
C ALA A 151 19.85 -1.82 -5.23
N GLY A 152 19.14 -1.70 -6.36
CA GLY A 152 19.65 -2.06 -7.67
C GLY A 152 20.72 -1.11 -8.25
N GLY A 153 20.91 0.08 -7.66
CA GLY A 153 21.99 1.00 -8.01
C GLY A 153 21.85 1.74 -9.36
N ARG A 154 20.73 1.58 -10.09
CA ARG A 154 20.50 2.24 -11.39
C ARG A 154 20.09 3.71 -11.27
N VAL A 155 19.58 4.10 -10.11
CA VAL A 155 19.13 5.46 -9.78
C VAL A 155 19.69 5.84 -8.41
N GLY A 156 19.94 7.13 -8.20
CA GLY A 156 20.44 7.61 -6.94
C GLY A 156 19.36 7.71 -5.84
N PRO A 157 19.74 8.12 -4.63
CA PRO A 157 18.85 8.24 -3.48
C PRO A 157 17.68 9.20 -3.69
N GLU A 158 17.71 10.06 -4.71
CA GLU A 158 16.61 10.92 -5.12
C GLU A 158 15.31 10.16 -5.44
N ILE A 159 15.39 8.87 -5.81
CA ILE A 159 14.22 8.00 -6.03
C ILE A 159 13.33 7.88 -4.79
N LEU A 160 13.91 8.04 -3.60
CA LEU A 160 13.19 7.97 -2.33
C LEU A 160 12.11 9.05 -2.20
N ILE A 161 12.23 10.17 -2.93
CA ILE A 161 11.18 11.20 -2.99
C ILE A 161 9.86 10.58 -3.45
N LEU A 162 9.91 9.72 -4.48
CA LEU A 162 8.72 9.05 -4.99
C LEU A 162 8.15 8.10 -3.93
N GLY A 163 8.97 7.27 -3.28
CA GLY A 163 8.48 6.29 -2.31
C GLY A 163 8.03 6.87 -0.96
N PHE A 164 8.62 7.97 -0.51
CA PHE A 164 8.53 8.40 0.89
C PHE A 164 7.86 9.76 1.12
N ALA A 165 7.43 10.47 0.07
CA ALA A 165 6.81 11.79 0.24
C ALA A 165 5.58 11.79 1.17
N ARG A 166 4.76 10.74 1.13
CA ARG A 166 3.64 10.57 2.07
C ARG A 166 4.11 10.47 3.52
N TYR A 167 5.10 9.61 3.79
CA TYR A 167 5.60 9.43 5.15
C TYR A 167 6.25 10.72 5.67
N ALA A 168 6.96 11.45 4.80
CA ALA A 168 7.48 12.77 5.11
C ALA A 168 6.36 13.77 5.45
N PHE A 169 5.24 13.77 4.71
CA PHE A 169 4.08 14.61 5.01
C PHE A 169 3.41 14.25 6.34
N VAL A 170 3.26 12.94 6.62
CA VAL A 170 2.73 12.47 7.91
C VAL A 170 3.66 12.90 9.05
N ALA A 171 4.98 12.74 8.91
CA ALA A 171 5.95 13.19 9.89
C ALA A 171 5.90 14.72 10.10
N ALA A 172 5.82 15.49 9.01
CA ALA A 172 5.67 16.94 9.07
C ALA A 172 4.38 17.35 9.80
N SER A 173 3.29 16.59 9.65
CA SER A 173 2.03 16.84 10.36
C SER A 173 2.10 16.59 11.87
N ILE A 174 3.15 15.91 12.36
CA ILE A 174 3.42 15.78 13.79
C ILE A 174 3.97 17.09 14.35
N LEU A 175 4.87 17.73 13.60
CA LEU A 175 5.50 19.00 13.99
C LEU A 175 4.58 20.21 13.75
N LEU A 176 3.75 20.15 12.70
CA LEU A 176 2.82 21.20 12.31
C LEU A 176 1.37 20.66 12.38
N PRO A 177 0.68 20.75 13.52
CA PRO A 177 -0.68 20.24 13.69
C PRO A 177 -1.69 20.83 12.70
N LYS A 178 -1.41 22.03 12.15
CA LYS A 178 -2.20 22.66 11.08
C LYS A 178 -2.33 21.76 9.83
N LEU A 179 -1.37 20.87 9.59
CA LEU A 179 -1.38 19.91 8.47
C LEU A 179 -2.27 18.68 8.70
N ARG A 180 -2.75 18.45 9.93
CA ARG A 180 -3.62 17.31 10.27
C ARG A 180 -5.09 17.51 9.86
N ARG A 181 -5.43 18.69 9.32
CA ARG A 181 -6.80 18.99 8.88
C ARG A 181 -7.16 18.13 7.67
N THR A 182 -8.44 17.78 7.56
CA THR A 182 -8.95 16.97 6.45
C THR A 182 -8.81 17.73 5.13
N LEU A 183 -7.99 17.20 4.24
CA LEU A 183 -7.87 17.70 2.87
C LEU A 183 -9.07 17.18 2.05
N PRO A 184 -9.86 18.04 1.40
CA PRO A 184 -11.01 17.63 0.59
C PRO A 184 -10.56 16.71 -0.55
N GLU A 185 -11.28 15.62 -0.79
CA GLU A 185 -10.94 14.64 -1.84
C GLU A 185 -10.71 15.35 -3.18
N ASN A 186 -9.50 15.22 -3.73
CA ASN A 186 -9.11 15.87 -4.98
C ASN A 186 -8.61 14.82 -5.96
N PHE A 187 -9.23 14.76 -7.14
CA PHE A 187 -8.80 13.91 -8.26
C PHE A 187 -7.32 14.08 -8.60
N ARG A 188 -6.79 15.31 -8.47
CA ARG A 188 -5.36 15.62 -8.65
C ARG A 188 -4.45 14.71 -7.83
N ARG A 189 -4.71 14.57 -6.53
CA ARG A 189 -3.84 13.82 -5.59
C ARG A 189 -3.82 12.34 -5.94
N LYS A 190 -5.00 11.80 -6.27
CA LYS A 190 -5.14 10.41 -6.74
C LYS A 190 -4.40 10.19 -8.06
N ALA A 191 -4.58 11.08 -9.04
CA ALA A 191 -3.89 10.97 -10.33
C ALA A 191 -2.37 11.02 -10.19
N ILE A 192 -1.84 11.92 -9.35
CA ILE A 192 -0.40 12.06 -9.13
C ILE A 192 0.17 10.82 -8.43
N CYS A 193 -0.54 10.23 -7.47
CA CYS A 193 -0.15 8.95 -6.85
C CYS A 193 -0.04 7.82 -7.90
N VAL A 194 -1.05 7.70 -8.78
CA VAL A 194 -1.05 6.71 -9.86
C VAL A 194 0.11 6.95 -10.83
N ILE A 195 0.36 8.20 -11.24
CA ILE A 195 1.48 8.56 -12.13
C ILE A 195 2.82 8.24 -11.45
N GLN A 196 2.95 8.50 -10.16
CA GLN A 196 4.17 8.23 -9.40
C GLN A 196 4.47 6.73 -9.31
N ILE A 197 3.49 5.89 -8.97
CA ILE A 197 3.66 4.44 -8.93
C ILE A 197 3.93 3.89 -10.33
N ALA A 198 3.22 4.38 -11.35
CA ALA A 198 3.47 4.03 -12.74
C ALA A 198 4.90 4.39 -13.18
N ALA A 199 5.41 5.56 -12.78
CA ALA A 199 6.78 5.96 -13.06
C ALA A 199 7.79 5.00 -12.41
N LEU A 200 7.57 4.61 -11.15
CA LEU A 200 8.40 3.59 -10.48
C LEU A 200 8.37 2.24 -11.21
N ILE A 201 7.21 1.80 -11.69
CA ILE A 201 7.08 0.56 -12.47
C ILE A 201 7.78 0.66 -13.83
N VAL A 202 7.70 1.82 -14.50
CA VAL A 202 8.46 2.08 -15.73
C VAL A 202 9.96 2.00 -15.43
N LEU A 203 10.45 2.64 -14.38
CA LEU A 203 11.87 2.57 -14.00
C LEU A 203 12.34 1.15 -13.64
N LEU A 204 11.43 0.32 -13.09
CA LEU A 204 11.68 -1.08 -12.76
C LEU A 204 11.62 -2.01 -13.98
N CYS A 205 11.04 -1.56 -15.09
CA CYS A 205 10.95 -2.37 -16.30
C CYS A 205 12.36 -2.71 -16.84
N PRO A 206 12.69 -3.99 -17.03
CA PRO A 206 14.01 -4.40 -17.52
C PRO A 206 14.36 -3.80 -18.90
N LEU A 207 13.33 -3.47 -19.69
CA LEU A 207 13.46 -2.86 -21.02
C LEU A 207 13.64 -1.33 -20.99
N THR A 208 13.60 -0.69 -19.82
CA THR A 208 13.73 0.77 -19.75
C THR A 208 15.14 1.21 -20.10
N PRO A 209 15.29 2.03 -21.16
CA PRO A 209 16.61 2.44 -21.61
C PRO A 209 17.23 3.45 -20.63
N PRO A 210 18.57 3.45 -20.46
CA PRO A 210 19.23 4.29 -19.46
C PRO A 210 18.94 5.79 -19.60
N TRP A 211 18.82 6.29 -20.84
CA TRP A 211 18.54 7.70 -21.13
C TRP A 211 17.16 8.16 -20.63
N LEU A 212 16.22 7.23 -20.42
CA LEU A 212 14.86 7.53 -19.96
C LEU A 212 14.76 7.55 -18.43
N MET A 213 15.70 6.93 -17.70
CA MET A 213 15.61 6.78 -16.24
C MET A 213 15.56 8.13 -15.52
N TYR A 214 16.52 9.01 -15.81
CA TYR A 214 16.62 10.30 -15.14
C TYR A 214 15.46 11.26 -15.49
N PRO A 215 15.05 11.42 -16.76
CA PRO A 215 13.87 12.24 -17.11
C PRO A 215 12.57 11.78 -16.42
N VAL A 216 12.32 10.47 -16.36
CA VAL A 216 11.12 9.92 -15.70
C VAL A 216 11.15 10.20 -14.20
N LEU A 217 12.29 9.91 -13.55
CA LEU A 217 12.51 10.18 -12.13
C LEU A 217 12.30 11.66 -11.81
N LEU A 218 12.95 12.56 -12.56
CA LEU A 218 12.88 14.00 -12.34
C LEU A 218 11.45 14.52 -12.57
N GLY A 219 10.82 14.14 -13.68
CA GLY A 219 9.46 14.57 -14.01
C GLY A 219 8.43 14.14 -12.96
N ALA A 220 8.48 12.86 -12.55
CA ALA A 220 7.61 12.35 -11.49
C ALA A 220 7.87 13.04 -10.15
N SER A 221 9.14 13.29 -9.80
CA SER A 221 9.50 13.93 -8.53
C SER A 221 9.04 15.38 -8.48
N LEU A 222 9.24 16.14 -9.55
CA LEU A 222 8.76 17.53 -9.64
C LEU A 222 7.24 17.62 -9.56
N LEU A 223 6.53 16.71 -10.24
CA LEU A 223 5.06 16.66 -10.19
C LEU A 223 4.57 16.35 -8.76
N LEU A 224 5.23 15.41 -8.08
CA LEU A 224 4.90 15.03 -6.71
C LEU A 224 5.16 16.19 -5.72
N LEU A 225 6.34 16.79 -5.80
CA LEU A 225 6.72 17.93 -4.97
C LEU A 225 5.78 19.12 -5.18
N TRP A 226 5.38 19.40 -6.42
CA TRP A 226 4.38 20.43 -6.72
C TRP A 226 3.03 20.12 -6.08
N SER A 227 2.57 18.86 -6.13
CA SER A 227 1.33 18.46 -5.45
C SER A 227 1.39 18.71 -3.94
N PHE A 228 2.47 18.29 -3.30
CA PHE A 228 2.65 18.47 -1.86
C PHE A 228 2.78 19.94 -1.46
N ALA A 229 3.48 20.75 -2.27
CA ALA A 229 3.59 22.18 -2.06
C ALA A 229 2.20 22.86 -2.15
N ALA A 230 1.40 22.51 -3.15
CA ALA A 230 0.05 23.03 -3.31
C ALA A 230 -0.88 22.64 -2.14
N ASP A 231 -0.80 21.38 -1.68
CA ASP A 231 -1.60 20.90 -0.55
C ASP A 231 -1.17 21.56 0.77
N THR A 232 0.14 21.73 0.98
CA THR A 232 0.70 22.41 2.16
C THR A 232 0.29 23.87 2.21
N TRP A 233 0.41 24.58 1.09
CA TRP A 233 0.01 25.98 0.97
C TRP A 233 -1.49 26.19 1.21
N PHE A 234 -2.33 25.30 0.68
CA PHE A 234 -3.77 25.33 0.91
C PHE A 234 -4.12 25.15 2.41
N LEU A 235 -3.43 24.24 3.10
CA LEU A 235 -3.64 24.00 4.54
C LEU A 235 -3.16 25.17 5.40
N LEU A 236 -2.04 25.80 5.03
CA LEU A 236 -1.51 26.97 5.73
C LEU A 236 -2.42 28.19 5.57
N ARG A 237 -2.97 28.43 4.36
CA ARG A 237 -3.89 29.56 4.10
C ARG A 237 -5.24 29.46 4.79
N ARG A 238 -5.75 28.26 5.03
CA ARG A 238 -7.00 28.05 5.81
C ARG A 238 -6.79 28.11 7.32
N ALA A 239 -5.53 28.22 7.77
CA ALA A 239 -5.19 28.28 9.19
C ALA A 239 -5.03 29.71 9.72
N GLU A 240 -5.35 30.69 8.89
CA GLU A 240 -5.73 32.07 9.24
C GLU A 240 -7.25 32.17 9.24
#